data_AF-A0A2S6SY65-F1
#
_entry.id   AF-A0A2S6SY65-F1
#
_cell.length_a   1.000
_cell.length_b   1.000
_cell.length_c   1.000
_cell.angle_alpha   90.00
_cell.angle_beta   90.00
_cell.angle_gamma   90.00
#
_symmetry.space_group_name_H-M   'P 1'
#
loop_
_entity.id
_entity.type
_entity.pdbx_description
1 polymer ?
#
loop_
_entity_poly.entity_id
_entity_poly.type
_entity_poly.pdbx_seq_one_letter_code
_entity_poly.pdbx_strand_id
1 'polypeptide(L)' 'MTKYKLLKSRIKKNEGYKSFAYFDQLGFPTIGYGHLIKPNEKIFFKQKFSKKFLLNIFNLDFN' A
#
# COMPACT_ATOMS: atom_id res chain seq x y z
N MET A 1 -17.35 6.34 -12.11
CA MET A 1 -16.13 7.08 -11.69
C MET A 1 -14.89 6.22 -11.86
N THR A 2 -14.14 6.45 -12.92
CA THR A 2 -12.99 5.66 -13.41
C THR A 2 -11.68 6.46 -13.29
N LYS A 3 -11.60 7.44 -12.39
CA LYS A 3 -10.60 8.53 -12.45
C LYS A 3 -9.14 8.04 -12.39
N TYR A 4 -8.88 6.88 -11.77
CA TYR A 4 -7.51 6.36 -11.59
C TYR A 4 -7.31 4.89 -11.98
N LYS A 5 -8.17 4.29 -12.81
CA LYS A 5 -8.09 2.84 -13.11
C LYS A 5 -6.74 2.42 -13.71
N LEU A 6 -6.23 3.19 -14.67
CA LEU A 6 -4.92 2.94 -15.30
C LEU A 6 -3.76 3.15 -14.30
N LEU A 7 -3.82 4.22 -13.51
CA LEU A 7 -2.80 4.53 -12.50
C LEU A 7 -2.72 3.43 -11.44
N LYS A 8 -3.87 2.98 -10.92
CA LYS A 8 -3.95 1.86 -9.95
C LYS A 8 -3.32 0.58 -10.51
N SER A 9 -3.54 0.28 -11.79
CA SER A 9 -2.94 -0.90 -12.44
C SER A 9 -1.43 -0.79 -12.54
N ARG A 10 -0.91 0.39 -12.94
CA ARG A 10 0.54 0.65 -13.03
C ARG A 10 1.23 0.53 -11.67
N ILE A 11 0.66 1.12 -10.62
CA ILE A 11 1.22 1.03 -9.26
C ILE A 11 1.26 -0.42 -8.81
N LYS A 12 0.15 -1.16 -8.94
CA LYS A 12 0.12 -2.59 -8.57
C LYS A 12 1.16 -3.43 -9.30
N LYS A 13 1.46 -3.10 -10.57
CA LYS A 13 2.46 -3.79 -11.38
C LYS A 13 3.89 -3.43 -10.97
N ASN A 14 4.15 -2.16 -10.66
CA ASN A 14 5.49 -1.67 -10.30
C ASN A 14 5.87 -2.00 -8.85
N GLU A 15 4.97 -1.81 -7.90
CA GLU A 15 5.20 -2.06 -6.47
C GLU A 15 5.08 -3.54 -6.10
N GLY A 16 4.16 -4.24 -6.76
CA GLY A 16 3.71 -5.56 -6.31
C GLY A 16 2.91 -5.50 -5.01
N TYR A 17 2.46 -6.66 -4.53
CA TYR A 17 1.76 -6.79 -3.25
C TYR A 17 2.72 -7.28 -2.17
N LYS A 18 2.82 -6.56 -1.05
CA LYS A 18 3.51 -7.02 0.16
C LYS A 18 2.58 -7.00 1.37
N SER A 19 2.48 -8.14 2.05
CA SER A 19 1.60 -8.31 3.22
C SER A 19 2.19 -7.78 4.53
N PHE A 20 3.41 -7.29 4.50
CA PHE A 20 4.18 -6.75 5.63
C PHE A 20 4.83 -5.43 5.23
N ALA A 21 5.21 -4.63 6.22
CA ALA A 21 5.95 -3.38 6.00
C ALA A 21 7.30 -3.63 5.30
N TYR A 22 7.61 -2.81 4.32
CA TYR A 22 8.85 -2.83 3.55
C TYR A 22 9.36 -1.41 3.34
N PHE A 23 10.63 -1.25 2.98
CA PHE A 23 11.13 0.03 2.51
C PHE A 23 11.00 0.11 0.99
N ASP A 24 10.42 1.21 0.50
CA ASP A 24 10.37 1.49 -0.94
C ASP A 24 11.76 1.86 -1.49
N GLN A 25 11.83 2.22 -2.77
CA GLN A 25 13.09 2.58 -3.43
C GLN A 25 13.74 3.85 -2.85
N LEU A 26 12.96 4.69 -2.18
CA LEU A 26 13.42 5.93 -1.55
C LEU A 26 13.75 5.74 -0.07
N GLY A 27 13.59 4.53 0.47
CA GLY A 27 13.84 4.21 1.87
C GLY A 27 12.70 4.60 2.81
N PHE A 28 11.48 4.84 2.30
CA PHE A 28 10.31 5.11 3.13
C PHE A 28 9.57 3.83 3.52
N PRO A 29 9.04 3.76 4.75
CA PRO A 29 8.29 2.61 5.20
C PRO A 29 6.91 2.54 4.54
N THR A 30 6.64 1.43 3.88
CA THR A 30 5.50 1.25 2.97
C THR A 30 4.88 -0.13 3.17
N ILE A 31 3.59 -0.30 2.88
CA ILE A 31 2.88 -1.59 2.96
C ILE A 31 1.88 -1.78 1.81
N GLY A 32 1.55 -3.02 1.47
CA GLY A 32 0.51 -3.32 0.49
C GLY A 32 0.92 -3.01 -0.94
N TYR A 33 0.21 -2.08 -1.58
CA TYR A 33 0.42 -1.61 -2.96
C TYR A 33 0.97 -0.16 -2.97
N GLY A 34 1.95 0.14 -2.12
CA GLY A 34 2.54 1.48 -2.04
C GLY A 34 1.92 2.42 -1.00
N HIS A 35 1.29 1.90 0.07
CA HIS A 35 0.77 2.75 1.14
C HIS A 35 1.90 3.17 2.08
N LEU A 36 2.18 4.48 2.15
CA LEU A 36 3.20 5.05 3.03
C LEU A 36 2.74 4.99 4.50
N ILE A 37 3.49 4.25 5.32
CA ILE A 37 3.18 4.06 6.74
C ILE A 37 3.49 5.35 7.52
N LYS A 38 2.48 5.90 8.18
CA LYS A 38 2.62 7.09 9.01
C LYS A 38 3.16 6.75 10.41
N PRO A 39 3.74 7.74 11.14
CA PRO A 39 4.30 7.51 12.48
C PRO A 39 3.29 6.98 13.52
N ASN A 40 2.00 7.24 13.33
CA ASN A 40 0.90 6.76 14.17
C ASN A 40 0.45 5.33 13.83
N GLU A 41 0.90 4.75 12.71
CA GLU A 41 0.47 3.45 12.20
C GLU A 41 1.46 2.33 12.53
N LYS A 42 1.98 2.34 13.76
CA LYS A 42 3.02 1.38 14.22
C LYS A 42 2.58 -0.09 14.12
N ILE A 43 1.27 -0.36 14.03
CA ILE A 43 0.73 -1.70 13.88
C ILE A 43 1.18 -2.38 12.58
N PHE A 44 1.44 -1.62 11.52
CA PHE A 44 1.88 -2.16 10.22
C PHE A 44 3.26 -2.80 10.25
N PHE A 45 4.11 -2.43 11.21
CA PHE A 45 5.42 -3.05 11.40
C PHE A 45 5.39 -4.32 12.25
N LYS A 46 4.30 -4.56 13.00
CA LYS A 46 4.24 -5.65 13.99
C LYS A 46 3.66 -6.94 13.46
N GLN A 47 2.84 -6.88 12.41
CA GLN A 47 2.10 -8.04 11.92
C GLN A 47 1.87 -7.99 10.42
N LYS A 48 1.51 -9.15 9.85
CA LYS A 48 1.05 -9.27 8.47
C LYS A 48 -0.44 -8.95 8.38
N PHE A 49 -0.85 -8.39 7.24
CA PHE A 49 -2.24 -8.06 6.96
C PHE A 49 -2.78 -8.82 5.74
N SER A 50 -4.09 -9.01 5.71
CA SER A 50 -4.75 -9.68 4.60
C SER A 50 -4.73 -8.80 3.34
N LYS A 51 -4.70 -9.45 2.18
CA LYS A 51 -4.72 -8.74 0.89
C LYS A 51 -5.96 -7.88 0.73
N LYS A 52 -7.11 -8.34 1.22
CA LYS A 52 -8.38 -7.60 1.16
C LYS A 52 -8.31 -6.31 1.97
N PHE A 53 -7.74 -6.37 3.17
CA PHE A 53 -7.56 -5.20 4.03
C PHE A 53 -6.63 -4.16 3.40
N LEU A 54 -5.45 -4.59 2.93
CA LEU A 54 -4.48 -3.69 2.28
C LEU A 54 -4.98 -3.14 0.94
N LEU A 55 -5.81 -3.91 0.21
CA LEU A 55 -6.49 -3.41 -0.98
C LEU A 55 -7.53 -2.33 -0.64
N ASN A 56 -8.20 -2.44 0.51
CA ASN A 56 -9.12 -1.42 0.96
C ASN A 56 -8.39 -0.11 1.30
N ILE A 57 -7.28 -0.19 2.04
CA ILE A 57 -6.40 0.96 2.32
C ILE A 57 -5.96 1.62 1.00
N PHE A 58 -5.43 0.83 0.07
CA PHE A 58 -5.02 1.33 -1.24
C PHE A 58 -6.18 1.99 -2.02
N ASN A 59 -7.42 1.55 -1.83
CA ASN A 59 -8.56 2.21 -2.48
C ASN A 59 -8.95 3.51 -1.79
N LEU A 60 -8.81 3.59 -0.45
CA LEU A 60 -9.07 4.79 0.35
C LEU A 60 -8.05 5.90 0.02
N ASP A 61 -6.79 5.55 -0.23
CA ASP A 61 -5.75 6.52 -0.65
C ASP A 61 -6.08 7.24 -1.98
N PHE A 62 -7.04 6.73 -2.75
CA PHE A 62 -7.45 7.24 -4.08
C PHE A 62 -8.83 7.88 -4.09
N ASN A 63 -9.48 8.00 -2.94
CA ASN A 63 -10.82 8.56 -2.79
C ASN A 63 -10.74 10.05 -2.47
#